data_AF-A1RYC2-F1
#
_entry.id   AF-A1RYC2-F1
#
_cell.length_a   1.000
_cell.length_b   1.000
_cell.length_c   1.000
_cell.angle_alpha   90.00
_cell.angle_beta   90.00
_cell.angle_gamma   90.00
#
_symmetry.space_group_name_H-M   'P 1'
#
loop_
_entity.id
_entity.type
_entity.pdbx_description
1 polymer ?
#
loop_
_entity_poly.entity_id
_entity_poly.type
_entity_poly.pdbx_seq_one_letter_code
_entity_poly.pdbx_strand_id
1 'polypeptide(L)'
;MSSKLDARERKLLYLLQVYGRPISRKALHRLVRIVQEKYGVDMGFSFSQDAAFSKELDAVLQKLAEEDYVKVLYAAGGRFLTLYKPLYALGKRGAAALSKKELAKTDAEKLEKAVAEVLGRGQGVEAPSQ
;
A
#
# COMPACT_ATOMS: atom_id res chain seq x y z
N MET A 1 21.27 -10.75 4.50
CA MET A 1 21.33 -11.15 3.08
C MET A 1 20.53 -10.12 2.29
N SER A 2 21.10 -9.54 1.23
CA SER A 2 20.41 -8.53 0.41
C SER A 2 19.51 -9.23 -0.58
N SER A 3 18.27 -9.50 -0.18
CA SER A 3 17.24 -10.07 -1.05
C SER A 3 17.00 -9.12 -2.23
N LYS A 4 17.19 -9.60 -3.46
CA LYS A 4 16.76 -8.86 -4.65
C LYS A 4 15.24 -8.74 -4.61
N LEU A 5 14.70 -7.53 -4.63
CA LEU A 5 13.24 -7.32 -4.60
C LEU A 5 12.59 -8.04 -5.78
N ASP A 6 11.57 -8.85 -5.49
CA ASP A 6 10.76 -9.51 -6.50
C ASP A 6 9.82 -8.51 -7.21
N ALA A 7 9.16 -8.95 -8.28
CA ALA A 7 8.29 -8.07 -9.06
C ALA A 7 7.08 -7.56 -8.26
N ARG A 8 6.50 -8.39 -7.37
CA ARG A 8 5.32 -8.02 -6.57
C ARG A 8 5.67 -7.04 -5.44
N GLU A 9 6.80 -7.22 -4.79
CA GLU A 9 7.36 -6.34 -3.77
C GLU A 9 7.62 -4.96 -4.39
N ARG A 10 8.18 -4.90 -5.60
CA ARG A 10 8.39 -3.63 -6.33
C ARG A 10 7.08 -2.92 -6.66
N LYS A 11 6.07 -3.63 -7.17
CA LYS A 11 4.75 -3.03 -7.44
C LYS A 11 4.10 -2.52 -6.15
N LEU A 12 4.24 -3.25 -5.04
CA LEU A 12 3.75 -2.83 -3.73
C LEU A 12 4.46 -1.56 -3.22
N LEU A 13 5.78 -1.48 -3.35
CA LEU A 13 6.55 -0.28 -3.00
C LEU A 13 6.18 0.91 -3.90
N TYR A 14 6.00 0.69 -5.20
CA TYR A 14 5.52 1.71 -6.13
C TYR A 14 4.13 2.22 -5.75
N LEU A 15 3.22 1.31 -5.39
CA LEU A 15 1.89 1.67 -4.92
C LEU A 15 1.95 2.57 -3.67
N LEU A 16 2.82 2.27 -2.71
CA LEU A 16 3.06 3.12 -1.53
C LEU A 16 3.68 4.48 -1.91
N GLN A 17 4.61 4.50 -2.87
CA GLN A 17 5.21 5.74 -3.37
C GLN A 17 4.15 6.66 -3.99
N VAL A 18 3.30 6.11 -4.85
CA VAL A 18 2.23 6.85 -5.54
C VAL A 18 1.15 7.29 -4.56
N TYR A 19 0.80 6.45 -3.57
CA TYR A 19 -0.13 6.82 -2.51
C TYR A 19 0.38 7.98 -1.65
N GLY A 20 1.70 8.09 -1.47
CA GLY A 20 2.38 9.29 -0.97
C GLY A 20 2.13 9.67 0.49
N ARG A 21 1.32 8.89 1.23
CA ARG A 21 0.97 9.14 2.64
C ARG A 21 1.00 7.83 3.44
N PRO A 22 1.15 7.87 4.78
CA PRO A 22 1.01 6.67 5.59
C PRO A 22 -0.37 6.04 5.43
N ILE A 23 -0.43 4.74 5.15
CA ILE A 23 -1.68 4.00 4.91
C ILE A 23 -1.90 2.95 5.99
N SER A 24 -3.13 2.86 6.51
CA SER A 24 -3.45 1.81 7.48
C SER A 24 -3.38 0.43 6.85
N ARG A 25 -3.07 -0.60 7.66
CA ARG A 25 -3.09 -2.02 7.23
C ARG A 25 -4.35 -2.34 6.42
N LYS A 26 -5.53 -2.08 7.00
CA LYS A 26 -6.82 -2.36 6.36
C LYS A 26 -6.98 -1.65 5.01
N ALA A 27 -6.60 -0.37 4.93
CA ALA A 27 -6.71 0.40 3.70
C ALA A 27 -5.75 -0.10 2.62
N LEU A 28 -4.54 -0.53 2.99
CA LEU A 28 -3.56 -1.07 2.05
C LEU A 28 -4.02 -2.38 1.42
N HIS A 29 -4.55 -3.31 2.21
CA HIS A 29 -5.10 -4.56 1.67
C HIS A 29 -6.28 -4.30 0.72
N ARG A 30 -7.18 -3.37 1.09
CA ARG A 30 -8.27 -2.95 0.21
C ARG A 30 -7.76 -2.32 -1.08
N LEU A 31 -6.75 -1.47 -1.02
CA LEU A 31 -6.16 -0.82 -2.20
C LEU A 31 -5.54 -1.84 -3.15
N VAL A 32 -4.75 -2.78 -2.62
CA VAL A 32 -4.16 -3.87 -3.42
C VAL A 32 -5.25 -4.72 -4.08
N ARG A 33 -6.32 -5.05 -3.35
CA ARG A 33 -7.48 -5.76 -3.91
C ARG A 33 -8.13 -5.00 -5.06
N ILE A 34 -8.39 -3.70 -4.90
CA ILE A 34 -8.94 -2.84 -5.95
C ILE A 34 -8.04 -2.82 -7.18
N VAL A 35 -6.72 -2.70 -6.99
CA VAL A 35 -5.73 -2.71 -8.07
C VAL A 35 -5.79 -4.02 -8.87
N GLN A 36 -5.90 -5.17 -8.20
CA GLN A 36 -6.02 -6.46 -8.88
C GLN A 36 -7.38 -6.64 -9.58
N GLU A 37 -8.47 -6.43 -8.85
CA GLU A 37 -9.82 -6.75 -9.34
C GLU A 37 -10.35 -5.73 -10.36
N LYS A 38 -10.12 -4.44 -10.13
CA LYS A 38 -10.70 -3.36 -10.95
C LYS A 38 -9.77 -2.87 -12.05
N TYR A 39 -8.46 -2.81 -11.77
CA TYR A 39 -7.48 -2.27 -12.70
C TYR A 39 -6.72 -3.36 -13.46
N GLY A 40 -6.92 -4.64 -13.10
CA GLY A 40 -6.31 -5.78 -13.76
C GLY A 40 -4.79 -5.74 -13.73
N VAL A 41 -4.21 -5.22 -12.63
CA VAL A 41 -2.76 -5.29 -12.40
C VAL A 41 -2.51 -6.53 -11.55
N ASP A 42 -1.74 -7.48 -12.09
CA ASP A 42 -1.33 -8.64 -11.31
C ASP A 42 -0.31 -8.24 -10.24
N MET A 43 -0.74 -8.27 -8.98
CA MET A 43 0.11 -8.05 -7.80
C MET A 43 0.52 -9.37 -7.14
N GLY A 44 0.02 -10.52 -7.61
CA GLY A 44 0.37 -11.84 -7.10
C GLY A 44 -0.09 -12.12 -5.66
N PHE A 45 -1.16 -11.47 -5.19
CA PHE A 45 -1.70 -11.68 -3.84
C PHE A 45 -3.08 -12.32 -3.89
N SER A 46 -3.25 -13.40 -3.14
CA SER A 46 -4.56 -14.05 -2.98
C SER A 46 -5.41 -13.34 -1.92
N PHE A 47 -6.70 -13.12 -2.22
CA PHE A 47 -7.71 -12.64 -1.28
C PHE A 47 -8.83 -13.67 -1.19
N SER A 48 -9.27 -14.02 0.02
CA SER A 48 -10.46 -14.86 0.16
C SER A 48 -11.71 -14.08 -0.22
N GLN A 49 -12.72 -14.76 -0.77
CA GLN A 49 -13.93 -14.12 -1.30
C GLN A 49 -14.59 -13.16 -0.30
N ASP A 50 -14.60 -13.54 0.99
CA ASP A 50 -15.23 -12.76 2.06
C ASP A 50 -14.29 -11.82 2.82
N ALA A 51 -12.97 -11.87 2.59
CA ALA A 51 -12.03 -11.04 3.34
C ALA A 51 -11.43 -9.91 2.49
N ALA A 52 -11.46 -8.70 3.03
CA ALA A 52 -10.66 -7.57 2.53
C ALA A 52 -9.18 -7.67 2.97
N PHE A 53 -8.68 -8.88 3.24
CA PHE A 53 -7.39 -9.14 3.84
C PHE A 53 -6.70 -10.33 3.15
N SER A 54 -5.38 -10.29 3.05
CA SER A 54 -4.53 -11.30 2.40
C SER A 54 -3.39 -11.63 3.34
N LYS A 55 -3.26 -12.89 3.77
CA LYS A 55 -2.17 -13.33 4.66
C LYS A 55 -0.80 -13.18 3.99
N GLU A 56 -0.73 -13.42 2.68
CA GLU A 56 0.49 -13.30 1.89
C GLU A 56 0.98 -11.86 1.81
N LEU A 57 0.07 -10.92 1.52
CA LEU A 57 0.39 -9.49 1.49
C LEU A 57 0.93 -9.03 2.85
N ASP A 58 0.33 -9.52 3.93
CA ASP A 58 0.74 -9.17 5.28
C ASP A 58 2.15 -9.66 5.62
N ALA A 59 2.47 -10.91 5.28
CA ALA A 59 3.81 -11.47 5.46
C ALA A 59 4.86 -10.70 4.64
N VAL A 60 4.52 -10.31 3.41
CA VAL A 60 5.40 -9.48 2.56
C VAL A 60 5.60 -8.09 3.19
N LEU A 61 4.55 -7.45 3.70
CA LEU A 61 4.67 -6.16 4.38
C LEU A 61 5.54 -6.23 5.62
N GLN A 62 5.44 -7.32 6.41
CA GLN A 62 6.28 -7.53 7.58
C GLN A 62 7.75 -7.70 7.18
N LYS A 63 8.04 -8.55 6.19
CA LYS A 63 9.40 -8.73 5.65
C LYS A 63 9.99 -7.41 5.14
N LEU A 64 9.22 -6.66 4.34
CA LEU A 64 9.66 -5.35 3.83
C LEU A 64 9.86 -4.33 4.95
N ALA A 65 9.14 -4.45 6.06
CA ALA A 65 9.33 -3.60 7.23
C ALA A 65 10.62 -3.94 8.00
N GLU A 66 10.90 -5.23 8.21
CA GLU A 66 12.14 -5.71 8.84
C GLU A 66 13.38 -5.29 8.04
N GLU A 67 13.27 -5.20 6.72
CA GLU A 67 14.36 -4.80 5.82
C GLU A 67 14.43 -3.27 5.54
N ASP A 68 13.59 -2.43 6.18
CA ASP A 68 13.49 -0.95 5.98
C ASP A 68 13.07 -0.52 4.56
N TYR A 69 12.47 -1.42 3.77
CA TYR A 69 11.80 -1.04 2.52
C TYR A 69 10.46 -0.35 2.78
N VAL A 70 9.78 -0.73 3.85
CA VAL A 70 8.55 -0.12 4.35
C VAL A 70 8.79 0.31 5.80
N LYS A 71 8.24 1.45 6.20
CA LYS A 71 8.29 1.93 7.58
C LYS A 71 6.93 1.72 8.25
N VAL A 72 6.92 1.13 9.43
CA VAL A 72 5.74 1.06 10.29
C VAL A 72 5.75 2.27 11.23
N LEU A 73 4.71 3.09 11.14
CA LEU A 73 4.45 4.22 12.01
C LEU A 73 3.27 3.86 12.92
N TYR A 74 3.31 4.29 14.18
CA TYR A 74 2.21 4.10 15.10
C TYR A 74 1.51 5.44 15.33
N ALA A 75 0.25 5.52 14.93
CA ALA A 75 -0.60 6.66 15.29
C ALA A 75 -1.32 6.36 16.61
N ALA A 76 -1.35 7.35 17.51
CA ALA A 76 -2.16 7.29 18.71
C ALA A 76 -3.64 7.21 18.32
N GLY A 77 -4.35 6.18 18.78
CA GLY A 77 -5.78 6.04 18.51
C GLY A 77 -6.62 6.76 19.55
N GLY A 78 -7.73 7.35 19.12
CA GLY A 78 -8.64 8.13 19.99
C GLY A 78 -9.50 7.32 20.95
N ARG A 79 -9.20 6.04 21.22
CA ARG A 79 -9.95 5.19 22.16
C ARG A 79 -8.98 4.43 23.07
N PHE A 80 -9.36 4.30 24.34
CA PHE A 80 -8.58 3.66 25.41
C PHE A 80 -8.09 2.25 25.06
N LEU A 81 -8.88 1.48 24.31
CA LEU A 81 -8.54 0.09 23.90
C LEU A 81 -7.81 -0.01 22.54
N THR A 82 -7.63 1.09 21.81
CA THR A 82 -6.90 1.10 20.54
C THR A 82 -5.85 2.20 20.56
N LEU A 83 -4.92 2.09 21.50
CA LEU A 83 -3.89 3.10 21.74
C LEU A 83 -2.98 3.32 20.53
N TYR A 84 -2.69 2.28 19.73
CA TYR A 84 -1.81 2.41 18.58
C TYR A 84 -2.38 1.71 17.34
N LYS A 85 -2.36 2.42 16.21
CA LYS A 85 -2.72 1.88 14.89
C LYS A 85 -1.50 1.86 13.98
N PRO A 86 -1.11 0.69 13.42
CA PRO A 86 0.01 0.63 12.49
C PRO A 86 -0.37 1.26 11.15
N LEU A 87 0.47 2.17 10.69
CA LEU A 87 0.45 2.79 9.38
C LEU A 87 1.73 2.40 8.65
N TYR A 88 1.59 2.01 7.39
CA TYR A 88 2.71 1.67 6.52
C TYR A 88 3.03 2.88 5.64
N ALA A 89 4.31 3.21 5.54
CA ALA A 89 4.83 4.25 4.67
C ALA A 89 6.06 3.72 3.92
N LEU A 90 6.44 4.38 2.82
CA LEU A 90 7.65 4.00 2.10
C LEU A 90 8.89 4.26 2.97
N GLY A 91 9.76 3.25 3.12
CA GLY A 91 11.03 3.36 3.83
C GLY A 91 12.13 3.96 2.97
N LYS A 92 13.29 4.27 3.57
CA LYS A 92 14.42 4.89 2.84
C LYS A 92 14.98 3.93 1.80
N ARG A 93 15.15 2.66 2.16
CA ARG A 93 15.61 1.62 1.22
C ARG A 93 14.56 1.35 0.13
N GLY A 94 13.27 1.44 0.48
CA GLY A 94 12.16 1.33 -0.48
C GLY A 94 12.21 2.40 -1.55
N ALA A 95 12.37 3.65 -1.15
CA ALA A 95 12.49 4.77 -2.08
C ALA A 95 13.75 4.65 -2.96
N ALA A 96 14.88 4.22 -2.40
CA ALA A 96 16.12 4.03 -3.16
C ALA A 96 16.06 2.87 -4.15
N ALA A 97 15.28 1.83 -3.84
CA ALA A 97 15.17 0.63 -4.68
C ALA A 97 14.18 0.78 -5.85
N LEU A 98 13.35 1.83 -5.86
CA LEU A 98 12.40 2.09 -6.93
C LEU A 98 13.06 2.87 -8.07
N SER A 99 13.41 2.16 -9.14
CA SER A 99 13.71 2.76 -10.44
C SER A 99 12.51 2.62 -11.37
N LYS A 100 12.04 3.73 -11.96
CA LYS A 100 10.92 3.75 -12.93
C LYS A 100 11.14 2.81 -14.14
N LYS A 101 12.39 2.43 -14.42
CA LYS A 101 12.75 1.58 -15.57
C LYS A 101 12.35 0.11 -15.40
N GLU A 102 12.08 -0.35 -14.18
CA GLU A 102 11.83 -1.79 -13.91
C GLU A 102 10.33 -2.13 -13.77
N LEU A 103 9.43 -1.14 -13.84
CA LEU A 103 7.98 -1.37 -13.91
C LEU A 103 7.49 -1.21 -15.35
N ALA A 104 6.58 -2.09 -15.79
CA ALA A 104 5.90 -1.91 -17.06
C ALA A 104 5.11 -0.59 -17.02
N LYS A 105 5.28 0.26 -18.05
CA LYS A 105 4.62 1.58 -18.12
C LYS A 105 3.11 1.48 -17.94
N THR A 106 2.49 0.47 -18.53
CA THR A 106 1.06 0.18 -18.42
C THR A 106 0.63 -0.11 -16.98
N ASP A 107 1.42 -0.85 -16.21
CA ASP A 107 1.13 -1.16 -14.80
C ASP A 107 1.27 0.09 -13.93
N ALA A 108 2.30 0.92 -14.17
CA ALA A 108 2.50 2.17 -13.45
C ALA A 108 1.31 3.12 -13.62
N GLU A 109 0.84 3.31 -14.86
CA GLU A 109 -0.33 4.15 -15.16
C GLU A 109 -1.61 3.62 -14.48
N LYS A 110 -1.80 2.30 -14.44
CA LYS A 110 -2.94 1.68 -13.76
C LYS A 110 -2.89 1.86 -12.24
N LEU A 111 -1.71 1.71 -11.64
CA LEU A 111 -1.49 1.94 -10.21
C LEU A 111 -1.77 3.39 -9.82
N GLU A 112 -1.32 4.35 -10.64
CA GLU A 112 -1.60 5.78 -10.48
C GLU A 112 -3.10 6.09 -10.54
N LYS A 113 -3.81 5.56 -11.53
CA LYS A 113 -5.27 5.72 -11.63
C LYS A 113 -6.00 5.13 -10.42
N ALA A 114 -5.59 3.95 -9.95
CA ALA A 114 -6.18 3.31 -8.79
C ALA A 114 -6.03 4.15 -7.52
N VAL A 115 -4.83 4.69 -7.29
CA VAL A 115 -4.58 5.60 -6.16
C VAL A 115 -5.38 6.89 -6.30
N ALA A 116 -5.39 7.51 -7.48
CA ALA A 116 -6.13 8.74 -7.73
C ALA A 116 -7.64 8.57 -7.47
N GLU A 117 -8.24 7.44 -7.86
CA GLU A 117 -9.63 7.16 -7.56
C GLU A 117 -9.89 7.02 -6.04
N VAL A 118 -9.04 6.26 -5.35
CA VAL A 118 -9.20 6.03 -3.90
C VAL A 118 -9.00 7.32 -3.10
N LEU A 119 -8.05 8.17 -3.50
CA LEU A 119 -7.81 9.48 -2.88
C LEU A 119 -8.89 10.50 -3.26
N GLY A 120 -9.35 10.52 -4.51
CA GLY A 120 -10.42 11.40 -4.99
C GLY A 120 -11.77 11.12 -4.32
N ARG A 121 -12.07 9.84 -4.05
CA ARG A 121 -13.23 9.45 -3.21
C ARG A 121 -13.10 9.88 -1.75
N GLY A 122 -11.88 10.13 -1.27
CA GLY A 122 -11.61 10.59 0.09
C GLY A 122 -11.82 12.10 0.32
N GLN A 123 -11.98 12.90 -0.75
CA GLN A 123 -12.21 14.35 -0.66
C GLN A 123 -13.70 14.73 -0.70
N GLY A 124 -14.60 13.78 -0.44
CA GLY A 124 -16.06 13.97 -0.48
C GLY A 124 -16.79 13.78 0.85
N VAL A 125 -16.19 14.17 2.00
CA VAL A 125 -16.90 14.25 3.29
C VAL A 125 -16.52 15.55 4.01
N GLU A 126 -17.40 16.53 3.83
CA GLU A 126 -17.80 17.63 4.74
C GLU A 126 -16.72 18.35 5.58
N ALA A 127 -16.36 19.54 5.10
CA ALA A 127 -16.71 20.77 5.83
C ALA A 127 -17.22 21.79 4.79
N PRO A 128 -18.42 22.35 5.01
CA PRO A 128 -18.41 23.75 5.36
C PRO A 128 -19.20 24.02 6.65
N SER A 129 -18.56 24.83 7.47
CA SER A 129 -19.09 25.58 8.59
C SER A 129 -20.42 26.26 8.25
N GLN A 130 -21.41 26.12 9.14
CA GLN A 130 -22.29 27.21 9.57
C GLN A 130 -22.52 27.09 11.07
#